data_AF-A0A355B6U5-F1
#
_entry.id   AF-A0A355B6U5-F1
#
_cell.length_a   1.000
_cell.length_b   1.000
_cell.length_c   1.000
_cell.angle_alpha   90.00
_cell.angle_beta   90.00
_cell.angle_gamma   90.00
#
_symmetry.space_group_name_H-M   'P 1'
#
loop_
_entity.id
_entity.type
_entity.pdbx_description
1 polymer ?
#
loop_
_entity_poly.entity_id
_entity_poly.type
_entity_poly.pdbx_seq_one_letter_code
_entity_poly.pdbx_strand_id
1 'polypeptide(L)'
;VKFEEKEYDSFLGSTRAGAVVRFTLKAPDSAGGLVYFYAAGGMFVLLGGGLSVWIRIRRRGDLVARMERDELLRSLVSLDDRLEQGEISAEAHQSQRGPLFESLRGMSR
;
A
#
# COMPACT_ATOMS: atom_id res chain seq x y z
N VAL A 1 -13.30 38.84 -17.88
CA VAL A 1 -14.02 38.81 -19.18
C VAL A 1 -13.16 39.56 -20.18
N LYS A 2 -12.48 38.85 -21.09
CA LYS A 2 -11.73 39.46 -22.19
C LYS A 2 -12.46 39.04 -23.46
N PHE A 3 -13.09 40.01 -24.11
CA PHE A 3 -13.74 39.80 -25.40
C PHE A 3 -12.64 39.88 -26.47
N GLU A 4 -12.36 38.77 -27.14
CA GLU A 4 -11.56 38.79 -28.37
C GLU A 4 -12.45 39.29 -29.51
N GLU A 5 -12.17 40.52 -29.88
CA GLU A 5 -12.76 41.30 -30.96
C GLU A 5 -12.10 40.89 -32.28
N LYS A 6 -12.49 39.74 -32.85
CA LYS A 6 -12.10 39.35 -34.20
C LYS A 6 -13.25 38.61 -34.89
N GLU A 7 -13.59 39.09 -36.09
CA GLU A 7 -14.56 38.54 -37.06
C GLU A 7 -16.03 38.96 -36.90
N TYR A 8 -16.30 40.27 -37.05
CA TYR A 8 -17.59 40.74 -37.55
C TYR A 8 -17.38 41.75 -38.69
N ASP A 9 -16.74 41.31 -39.77
CA ASP A 9 -16.67 42.09 -41.00
C ASP A 9 -16.80 41.16 -42.22
N SER A 10 -18.02 40.71 -42.47
CA SER A 10 -18.58 40.48 -43.80
C SER A 10 -19.96 39.85 -43.62
N PHE A 11 -20.84 40.00 -44.61
CA PHE A 11 -22.24 39.57 -44.63
C PHE A 11 -23.27 40.57 -44.09
N LEU A 12 -23.08 41.86 -44.37
CA LEU A 12 -24.22 42.75 -44.68
C LEU A 12 -24.60 42.56 -46.16
N GLY A 13 -25.25 41.44 -46.47
CA GLY A 13 -25.93 41.18 -47.75
C GLY A 13 -27.40 40.88 -47.46
N SER A 14 -28.31 41.56 -48.15
CA SER A 14 -29.76 41.58 -47.88
C SER A 14 -30.34 40.20 -47.55
N THR A 15 -30.79 40.02 -46.31
CA THR A 15 -31.44 38.80 -45.83
C THR A 15 -32.85 38.70 -46.41
N ARG A 16 -33.04 37.79 -47.37
CA ARG A 16 -34.37 37.25 -47.71
C ARG A 16 -34.97 36.59 -46.46
N ALA A 17 -36.21 36.95 -46.14
CA ALA A 17 -37.02 36.28 -45.13
C ALA A 17 -37.05 34.77 -45.39
N GLY A 18 -36.47 33.98 -44.49
CA GLY A 18 -36.43 32.52 -44.59
C GLY A 18 -35.08 31.86 -44.26
N ALA A 19 -34.04 32.61 -43.93
CA ALA A 19 -32.76 32.02 -43.52
C ALA A 19 -32.87 31.46 -42.09
N VAL A 20 -33.10 30.16 -41.96
CA VAL A 20 -33.00 29.44 -40.69
C VAL A 20 -31.51 29.36 -40.31
N VAL A 21 -31.09 30.18 -39.35
CA VAL A 21 -29.74 30.10 -38.78
C VAL A 21 -29.66 28.84 -37.93
N ARG A 22 -28.97 27.80 -38.44
CA ARG A 22 -28.75 26.55 -37.71
C ARG A 22 -27.52 26.72 -36.82
N PHE A 23 -27.74 26.97 -35.54
CA PHE A 23 -26.67 26.94 -34.55
C PHE A 23 -26.30 25.48 -34.27
N THR A 24 -25.26 24.96 -34.92
CA THR A 24 -24.64 23.70 -34.52
C THR A 24 -23.72 23.96 -33.33
N LEU A 25 -24.26 23.79 -32.12
CA LEU A 25 -23.46 23.72 -30.90
C LEU A 25 -22.56 22.47 -30.98
N LYS A 26 -21.28 22.68 -31.31
CA LYS A 26 -20.26 21.64 -31.21
C LYS A 26 -20.01 21.39 -29.73
N ALA A 27 -20.39 20.20 -29.25
CA ALA A 27 -20.10 19.80 -27.88
C ALA A 27 -18.58 19.90 -27.64
N PRO A 28 -18.12 20.47 -26.52
CA PRO A 28 -16.69 20.53 -26.23
C PRO A 28 -16.13 19.12 -26.16
N ASP A 29 -14.96 18.90 -26.75
CA ASP A 29 -14.25 17.62 -26.75
C ASP A 29 -13.87 17.23 -25.31
N SER A 30 -14.80 16.56 -24.61
CA SER A 30 -14.68 16.16 -23.20
C SER A 30 -13.77 14.94 -22.97
N ALA A 31 -13.11 14.47 -24.02
CA ALA A 31 -12.23 13.29 -24.00
C ALA A 31 -11.05 13.42 -23.03
N GLY A 32 -10.64 14.65 -22.69
CA GLY A 32 -9.55 14.88 -21.72
C GLY A 32 -9.86 14.36 -20.31
N GLY A 33 -11.12 14.39 -19.88
CA GLY A 33 -11.51 14.00 -18.52
C GLY A 33 -11.39 12.49 -18.22
N LEU A 34 -11.67 11.63 -19.22
CA LEU A 34 -11.62 10.18 -19.04
C LEU A 34 -10.19 9.68 -18.76
N VAL A 35 -9.18 10.28 -19.40
CA VAL A 35 -7.78 9.88 -19.20
C VAL A 35 -7.36 10.13 -17.76
N TYR A 36 -7.71 11.29 -17.20
CA TYR A 36 -7.42 11.59 -15.79
C TYR A 36 -8.18 10.67 -14.84
N PHE A 37 -9.43 10.30 -15.17
CA PHE A 37 -10.22 9.36 -14.36
C PHE A 37 -9.55 7.98 -14.30
N TYR A 38 -9.14 7.43 -15.44
CA TYR A 38 -8.45 6.14 -15.48
C TYR A 38 -7.06 6.20 -14.86
N ALA A 39 -6.32 7.29 -15.06
CA ALA A 39 -5.01 7.48 -14.42
C ALA A 39 -5.16 7.52 -12.89
N ALA A 40 -6.13 8.27 -12.36
CA ALA A 40 -6.41 8.34 -10.93
C ALA A 40 -6.88 6.99 -10.37
N GLY A 41 -7.78 6.29 -11.07
CA GLY A 41 -8.25 4.97 -10.67
C GLY A 41 -7.13 3.93 -10.66
N GLY A 42 -6.29 3.90 -11.69
CA GLY A 42 -5.12 3.02 -11.76
C GLY A 42 -4.13 3.30 -10.63
N MET A 43 -3.88 4.57 -10.33
CA MET A 43 -3.01 4.96 -9.22
C MET A 43 -3.57 4.51 -7.86
N PHE A 44 -4.88 4.62 -7.66
CA PHE A 44 -5.52 4.12 -6.44
C PHE A 44 -5.38 2.59 -6.29
N VAL A 45 -5.52 1.83 -7.38
CA VAL A 45 -5.32 0.38 -7.36
C VAL A 45 -3.86 0.02 -7.04
N LEU A 46 -2.89 0.70 -7.63
CA LEU A 46 -1.48 0.45 -7.36
C LEU A 46 -1.11 0.78 -5.91
N LEU A 47 -1.54 1.94 -5.40
CA LEU A 47 -1.29 2.34 -4.03
C LEU A 47 -2.01 1.44 -3.02
N GLY A 48 -3.28 1.12 -3.27
CA GLY A 48 -4.07 0.24 -2.41
C GLY A 48 -3.52 -1.20 -2.39
N GLY A 49 -3.12 -1.72 -3.55
CA GLY A 49 -2.47 -3.02 -3.68
C GLY A 49 -1.13 -3.07 -2.94
N GLY A 50 -0.28 -2.06 -3.15
CA GLY A 50 1.01 -1.94 -2.47
C GLY A 50 0.86 -1.86 -0.95
N LEU A 51 -0.06 -1.03 -0.46
CA LEU A 51 -0.36 -0.89 0.96
C LEU A 51 -0.87 -2.21 1.56
N SER A 52 -1.73 -2.93 0.85
CA SER A 52 -2.27 -4.22 1.29
C SER A 52 -1.18 -5.28 1.43
N VAL A 53 -0.25 -5.34 0.47
CA VAL A 53 0.91 -6.25 0.52
C VAL A 53 1.83 -5.88 1.68
N TRP A 54 2.11 -4.59 1.87
CA TRP A 54 2.96 -4.11 2.95
C TRP A 54 2.38 -4.46 4.34
N ILE A 55 1.08 -4.22 4.56
CA ILE A 55 0.40 -4.59 5.81
C ILE A 55 0.50 -6.10 6.05
N ARG A 56 0.31 -6.91 4.99
CA ARG A 56 0.40 -8.37 5.10
C ARG A 56 1.79 -8.85 5.48
N ILE A 57 2.83 -8.27 4.88
CA ILE A 57 4.23 -8.60 5.19
C ILE A 57 4.54 -8.19 6.63
N ARG A 58 4.15 -6.98 7.05
CA ARG A 58 4.37 -6.50 8.41
C ARG A 58 3.74 -7.42 9.45
N ARG A 59 2.48 -7.83 9.24
CA ARG A 59 1.79 -8.77 10.14
C ARG A 59 2.46 -10.14 10.19
N ARG A 60 3.02 -10.63 9.07
CA ARG A 60 3.78 -11.88 9.06
C ARG A 60 5.09 -11.77 9.84
N GLY A 61 5.78 -10.64 9.75
CA GLY A 61 6.99 -10.37 10.55
C GLY A 61 6.72 -10.48 12.05
N ASP A 62 5.65 -9.83 12.53
CA ASP A 62 5.27 -9.88 13.95
C ASP A 62 4.92 -11.30 14.43
N LEU A 63 4.30 -12.10 13.57
CA LEU A 63 3.97 -13.50 13.88
C LEU A 63 5.22 -14.38 13.95
N VAL A 64 6.14 -14.23 13.00
CA VAL A 64 7.40 -14.99 12.98
C VAL A 64 8.24 -14.64 14.22
N ALA A 65 8.36 -13.35 14.57
CA ALA A 65 9.08 -12.93 15.76
C ALA A 65 8.47 -13.50 17.06
N ARG A 66 7.14 -13.60 17.13
CA ARG A 66 6.46 -14.25 18.27
C ARG A 66 6.73 -15.76 18.30
N MET A 67 6.65 -16.43 17.16
CA MET A 67 6.93 -17.87 17.06
C MET A 67 8.37 -18.20 17.46
N GLU A 68 9.34 -17.40 17.03
CA GLU A 68 10.76 -17.58 17.37
C GLU A 68 11.02 -17.39 18.88
N ARG A 69 10.34 -16.42 19.50
CA ARG A 69 10.34 -16.25 20.96
C ARG A 69 9.73 -17.46 21.68
N ASP A 70 8.58 -17.93 21.24
CA ASP A 70 7.89 -19.07 21.88
C ASP A 70 8.71 -20.35 21.77
N GLU A 71 9.40 -20.57 20.65
CA GLU A 71 10.29 -21.71 20.46
C GLU A 71 11.51 -21.65 21.41
N LEU A 72 12.11 -20.46 21.57
CA LEU A 72 13.22 -20.28 22.51
C LEU A 72 12.78 -20.44 23.97
N LEU A 73 11.58 -20.01 24.33
CA LEU A 73 11.02 -20.28 25.66
C LEU A 73 10.77 -21.78 25.86
N ARG A 74 10.26 -22.48 24.84
CA ARG A 74 10.02 -23.93 24.90
C ARG A 74 11.31 -24.71 25.07
N SER A 75 12.37 -24.32 24.36
CA SER A 75 13.68 -24.97 24.51
C SER A 75 14.27 -24.75 25.90
N LEU A 76 14.14 -23.55 26.48
CA LEU A 76 14.52 -23.31 27.88
C LEU A 76 13.77 -24.19 28.87
N VAL A 77 12.44 -24.28 28.74
CA VAL A 77 11.62 -25.16 29.61
C VAL A 77 12.03 -26.61 29.46
N SER A 78 12.26 -27.09 28.23
CA SER A 78 12.74 -28.46 28.01
C SER A 78 14.11 -28.72 28.62
N LEU A 79 14.97 -27.69 28.70
CA LEU A 79 16.28 -27.79 29.33
C LEU A 79 16.15 -27.91 30.86
N ASP A 80 15.26 -27.11 31.45
CA ASP A 80 14.93 -27.16 32.88
C ASP A 80 14.31 -28.52 33.24
N ASP A 81 13.37 -29.04 32.45
CA ASP A 81 12.77 -30.37 32.65
C ASP A 81 13.83 -31.49 32.63
N ARG A 82 14.79 -31.42 31.70
CA ARG A 82 15.87 -32.42 31.59
C ARG A 82 16.84 -32.37 32.77
N LEU A 83 17.05 -31.18 33.34
CA LEU A 83 17.82 -31.03 34.58
C LEU A 83 17.08 -31.67 35.76
N GLU A 84 15.76 -31.41 35.89
CA GLU A 84 14.93 -32.00 36.94
C GLU A 84 14.86 -33.53 36.84
N GLN A 85 14.83 -34.06 35.62
CA GLN A 85 14.87 -35.51 35.35
C GLN A 85 16.27 -36.12 35.56
N GLY A 86 17.30 -35.30 35.81
CA GLY A 86 18.67 -35.74 35.99
C GLY A 86 19.34 -36.26 34.72
N GLU A 87 18.78 -35.98 33.55
CA GLU A 87 19.34 -36.40 32.25
C GLU A 87 20.59 -35.61 31.87
N ILE A 88 20.74 -34.41 32.41
CA ILE A 88 21.87 -33.51 32.15
C ILE A 88 22.50 -33.04 33.45
N SER A 89 23.81 -32.80 33.43
CA SER A 89 24.51 -32.19 34.57
C SER A 89 24.19 -30.71 34.69
N ALA A 90 24.29 -30.16 35.90
CA ALA A 90 24.10 -28.73 36.16
C ALA A 90 25.05 -27.84 35.32
N GLU A 91 26.26 -28.33 35.03
CA GLU A 91 27.25 -27.63 34.20
C GLU A 91 26.86 -27.63 32.71
N ALA A 92 26.31 -28.74 32.20
CA ALA A 92 25.77 -28.83 30.85
C ALA A 92 24.50 -27.96 30.68
N HIS A 93 23.67 -27.87 31.71
CA HIS A 93 22.51 -26.98 31.73
C HIS A 93 22.93 -25.51 31.66
N GLN A 94 23.88 -25.09 32.50
CA GLN A 94 24.31 -23.70 32.57
C GLN A 94 25.01 -23.23 31.27
N SER A 95 25.80 -24.10 30.64
CA SER A 95 26.46 -23.78 29.36
C SER A 95 25.48 -23.62 28.20
N GLN A 96 24.40 -24.42 28.15
CA GLN A 96 23.39 -24.34 27.09
C GLN A 96 22.35 -23.23 27.31
N ARG A 97 22.08 -22.87 28.57
CA ARG A 97 21.09 -21.84 28.92
C ARG A 97 21.53 -20.42 28.57
N GLY A 98 22.82 -20.11 28.71
CA GLY A 98 23.39 -18.78 28.44
C GLY A 98 23.09 -18.25 27.02
N PRO A 99 23.46 -18.98 25.96
CA PRO A 99 23.19 -18.59 24.58
C PRO A 99 21.71 -18.38 24.28
N LEU A 100 20.83 -19.27 24.78
CA LEU A 100 19.38 -19.17 24.59
C LEU A 100 18.80 -17.90 25.21
N PHE A 101 19.26 -17.53 26.40
CA PHE A 101 18.87 -16.27 27.06
C PHE A 101 19.41 -15.04 26.33
N GLU A 102 20.62 -15.12 25.76
CA GLU A 102 21.18 -14.04 24.97
C GLU A 102 20.38 -13.80 23.68
N SER A 103 19.99 -14.87 22.98
CA SER A 103 19.07 -14.79 21.83
C SER A 103 17.72 -14.18 22.21
N LEU A 104 17.11 -14.61 23.33
CA LEU A 104 15.86 -14.02 23.84
C LEU A 104 15.99 -12.54 24.20
N ARG A 105 17.11 -12.16 24.83
CA ARG A 105 17.39 -10.75 25.17
C ARG A 105 17.61 -9.91 23.91
N GLY A 106 18.23 -10.47 22.88
CA GLY A 106 18.42 -9.85 21.57
C GLY A 106 17.10 -9.51 20.89
N MET A 107 16.09 -10.39 20.98
CA MET A 107 14.76 -10.17 20.38
C MET A 107 13.86 -9.22 21.19
N SER A 108 14.22 -8.92 22.44
CA SER A 108 13.45 -8.03 23.32
C SER A 108 13.77 -6.53 23.14
N ARG A 109 14.85 -6.20 22.43
CA ARG A 109 15.29 -4.82 22.17
C ARG A 109 14.74 -4.33 20.84
#